data_AF-A0A842VU50-F1
#
_entry.id   AF-A0A842VU50-F1
#
_cell.length_a   1.000
_cell.length_b   1.000
_cell.length_c   1.000
_cell.angle_alpha   90.00
_cell.angle_beta   90.00
_cell.angle_gamma   90.00
#
_symmetry.space_group_name_H-M   'P 1'
#
loop_
_entity.id
_entity.type
_entity.pdbx_description
1 polymer ?
#
loop_
_entity_poly.entity_id
_entity_poly.type
_entity_poly.pdbx_seq_one_letter_code
_entity_poly.pdbx_strand_id
1 'polypeptide(L)'
;MSYIPKYILKRMFPKNKCLKVVKKDGKNYIWVQMVNVLSPITVPDKIDIGDFDINTAPDYIDLKINGTDMPVTVEDVKKYVTIWTQGEGYSYDDILEKNKAAGVTIPVGGKLTLLIDMDYPGAKDAVTGPGEYEVAVDVSIDSPMSVKVKANLKDYEVDFDPSDT
;
A
#
# COMPACT_ATOMS: atom_id res chain seq x y z
N MET A 1 -17.91 -13.49 6.81
CA MET A 1 -17.71 -12.24 6.05
C MET A 1 -17.43 -11.12 7.03
N SER A 2 -16.16 -10.78 7.23
CA SER A 2 -15.81 -9.56 7.97
C SER A 2 -16.09 -8.36 7.06
N TYR A 3 -17.15 -7.61 7.35
CA TYR A 3 -17.56 -6.46 6.55
C TYR A 3 -16.99 -5.20 7.20
N ILE A 4 -15.93 -4.64 6.64
CA ILE A 4 -15.52 -3.27 7.01
C ILE A 4 -16.60 -2.32 6.50
N PRO A 5 -17.28 -1.56 7.37
CA PRO A 5 -18.32 -0.65 6.92
C PRO A 5 -17.78 0.37 5.91
N LYS A 6 -18.54 0.67 4.85
CA LYS A 6 -18.13 1.61 3.79
C LYS A 6 -17.66 2.98 4.33
N TYR A 7 -18.23 3.46 5.44
CA TYR A 7 -17.81 4.72 6.04
C TYR A 7 -16.42 4.66 6.70
N ILE A 8 -16.02 3.49 7.19
CA ILE A 8 -14.67 3.25 7.71
C ILE A 8 -13.66 3.26 6.57
N LEU A 9 -13.95 2.55 5.47
CA LEU A 9 -13.09 2.54 4.28
C LEU A 9 -12.84 3.94 3.70
N LYS A 10 -13.86 4.80 3.67
CA LYS A 10 -13.73 6.20 3.24
C LYS A 10 -12.83 7.04 4.16
N ARG A 11 -12.75 6.68 5.44
CA ARG A 11 -11.86 7.35 6.41
C ARG A 11 -10.44 6.78 6.31
N MET A 12 -10.30 5.48 6.03
CA MET A 12 -9.01 4.83 5.79
C MET A 12 -8.36 5.31 4.49
N PHE A 13 -9.15 5.51 3.44
CA PHE A 13 -8.68 5.98 2.13
C PHE A 13 -9.44 7.26 1.75
N PRO A 14 -9.04 8.43 2.28
CA PRO A 14 -9.70 9.68 1.94
C PRO A 14 -9.51 10.00 0.46
N LYS A 15 -10.62 10.13 -0.29
CA LYS A 15 -10.65 10.26 -1.76
C LYS A 15 -9.57 11.21 -2.34
N ASN A 16 -9.33 12.36 -1.73
CA ASN A 16 -8.42 13.39 -2.28
C ASN A 16 -7.00 13.33 -1.70
N LYS A 17 -6.69 12.35 -0.85
CA LYS A 17 -5.41 12.28 -0.11
C LYS A 17 -4.79 10.90 -0.10
N CYS A 18 -5.44 9.87 -0.65
CA CYS A 18 -4.94 8.50 -0.61
C CYS A 18 -4.13 8.09 -1.83
N LEU A 19 -4.08 8.90 -2.89
CA LEU A 19 -3.34 8.60 -4.12
C LEU A 19 -2.62 9.85 -4.63
N LYS A 20 -1.32 9.74 -4.85
CA LYS A 20 -0.45 10.77 -5.45
C LYS A 20 0.55 10.11 -6.39
N VAL A 21 1.11 10.89 -7.30
CA VAL A 21 2.37 10.54 -7.97
C VAL A 21 3.44 11.46 -7.41
N VAL A 22 4.46 10.87 -6.81
CA VAL A 22 5.53 11.64 -6.14
C VAL A 22 6.88 11.37 -6.77
N LYS A 23 7.77 12.34 -6.69
CA LYS A 23 9.15 12.24 -7.16
C LYS A 23 10.08 12.03 -5.98
N LYS A 24 10.90 10.99 -6.04
CA LYS A 24 11.92 10.67 -5.05
C LYS A 24 13.18 10.18 -5.76
N ASP A 25 14.34 10.72 -5.42
CA ASP A 25 15.65 10.34 -5.99
C ASP A 25 15.67 10.35 -7.54
N GLY A 26 14.95 11.30 -8.15
CA GLY A 26 14.87 11.45 -9.60
C GLY A 26 13.90 10.49 -10.32
N LYS A 27 13.20 9.62 -9.57
CA LYS A 27 12.19 8.69 -10.09
C LYS A 27 10.78 9.05 -9.63
N ASN A 28 9.80 8.65 -10.42
CA ASN A 28 8.38 8.80 -10.09
C ASN A 28 7.86 7.53 -9.41
N TYR A 29 7.01 7.71 -8.41
CA TYR A 29 6.39 6.64 -7.64
C TYR A 29 4.89 6.88 -7.53
N ILE A 30 4.10 5.81 -7.60
CA ILE A 30 2.72 5.82 -7.13
C ILE A 30 2.77 5.78 -5.61
N TRP A 31 2.16 6.76 -4.98
CA TRP A 31 2.04 6.89 -3.54
C TRP A 31 0.60 6.59 -3.16
N VAL A 32 0.38 5.52 -2.39
CA VAL A 32 -0.93 5.09 -1.90
C VAL A 32 -0.93 5.15 -0.38
N GLN A 33 -1.77 5.99 0.20
CA GLN A 33 -1.83 6.17 1.65
C GLN A 33 -3.13 5.68 2.26
N MET A 34 -2.97 4.91 3.33
CA MET A 34 -4.02 4.50 4.25
C MET A 34 -3.86 5.22 5.59
N VAL A 35 -4.97 5.70 6.15
CA VAL A 35 -5.04 6.19 7.53
C VAL A 35 -5.60 5.08 8.41
N ASN A 36 -4.92 4.76 9.50
CA ASN A 36 -5.45 3.84 10.49
C ASN A 36 -6.60 4.51 11.27
N VAL A 37 -7.80 3.91 11.27
CA VAL A 37 -9.00 4.46 11.94
C VAL A 37 -9.68 3.49 12.89
N LEU A 38 -9.09 2.31 13.08
CA LEU A 38 -9.68 1.22 13.86
C LEU A 38 -9.07 1.19 15.27
N SER A 39 -7.86 0.67 15.36
CA SER A 39 -7.10 0.48 16.59
C SER A 39 -5.62 0.54 16.26
N PRO A 40 -4.73 0.85 17.22
CA PRO A 40 -3.30 0.79 16.98
C PRO A 40 -2.90 -0.57 16.40
N ILE A 41 -2.12 -0.55 15.32
CA ILE A 41 -1.60 -1.76 14.66
C ILE A 41 -0.13 -1.85 15.00
N THR A 42 0.26 -2.89 15.73
CA THR A 42 1.66 -3.12 16.11
C THR A 42 2.22 -4.26 15.28
N VAL A 43 3.37 -4.04 14.66
CA VAL A 43 4.13 -5.11 14.02
C VAL A 43 4.74 -5.98 15.12
N PRO A 44 4.45 -7.28 15.15
CA PRO A 44 4.95 -8.16 16.21
C PRO A 44 6.49 -8.25 16.18
N ASP A 45 7.09 -8.53 17.34
CA ASP A 45 8.55 -8.67 17.48
C ASP A 45 9.14 -9.80 16.66
N LYS A 46 8.31 -10.77 16.26
CA LYS A 46 8.62 -11.77 15.25
C LYS A 46 7.42 -11.87 14.34
N ILE A 47 7.64 -11.61 13.06
CA ILE A 47 6.65 -11.91 12.03
C ILE A 47 6.72 -13.42 11.78
N ASP A 48 5.93 -14.18 12.54
CA ASP A 48 5.67 -15.58 12.24
C ASP A 48 4.52 -15.64 11.24
N ILE A 49 4.88 -15.79 9.97
CA ILE A 49 3.92 -15.90 8.87
C ILE A 49 3.33 -17.32 8.78
N GLY A 50 3.68 -18.25 9.68
CA GLY A 50 3.22 -19.63 9.65
C GLY A 50 3.61 -20.33 8.34
N ASP A 51 2.68 -21.09 7.75
CA ASP A 51 2.84 -21.74 6.42
C ASP A 51 2.65 -20.76 5.24
N PHE A 52 2.52 -19.45 5.49
CA PHE A 52 2.37 -18.46 4.42
C PHE A 52 3.72 -18.27 3.70
N ASP A 53 3.88 -18.98 2.58
CA ASP A 53 4.95 -18.73 1.63
C ASP A 53 4.58 -17.52 0.76
N ILE A 54 5.42 -16.49 0.69
CA ILE A 54 5.13 -15.35 -0.18
C ILE A 54 5.07 -15.73 -1.67
N ASN A 55 5.64 -16.86 -2.07
CA ASN A 55 5.42 -17.39 -3.41
C ASN A 55 3.94 -17.71 -3.70
N THR A 56 3.13 -17.87 -2.65
CA THR A 56 1.66 -18.03 -2.72
C THR A 56 0.90 -16.71 -2.56
N ALA A 57 1.57 -15.58 -2.29
CA ALA A 57 0.92 -14.27 -2.22
C ALA A 57 0.08 -13.88 -3.45
N PRO A 58 0.47 -14.22 -4.70
CA PRO A 58 -0.40 -14.02 -5.87
C PRO A 58 -1.76 -14.75 -5.76
N ASP A 59 -1.83 -15.87 -5.03
CA ASP A 59 -3.08 -16.62 -4.81
C ASP A 59 -3.99 -15.94 -3.78
N TYR A 60 -3.43 -15.04 -2.97
CA TYR A 60 -4.11 -14.40 -1.85
C TYR A 60 -4.35 -12.91 -2.03
N ILE A 61 -3.63 -12.22 -2.92
CA ILE A 61 -3.72 -10.77 -3.10
C ILE A 61 -3.79 -10.41 -4.58
N ASP A 62 -4.89 -9.76 -4.97
CA ASP A 62 -5.04 -9.13 -6.28
C ASP A 62 -5.13 -7.61 -6.10
N LEU A 63 -4.22 -6.88 -6.76
CA LEU A 63 -4.15 -5.42 -6.75
C LEU A 63 -4.51 -4.91 -8.14
N LYS A 64 -5.54 -4.07 -8.22
CA LYS A 64 -5.92 -3.39 -9.45
C LYS A 64 -6.01 -1.90 -9.25
N ILE A 65 -5.47 -1.16 -10.21
CA ILE A 65 -5.60 0.30 -10.26
C ILE A 65 -6.27 0.64 -11.59
N ASN A 66 -7.44 1.25 -11.53
CA ASN A 66 -8.27 1.59 -12.70
C ASN A 66 -8.58 0.38 -13.62
N GLY A 67 -8.69 -0.81 -13.03
CA GLY A 67 -8.90 -2.05 -13.78
C GLY A 67 -7.64 -2.64 -14.44
N THR A 68 -6.49 -1.96 -14.33
CA THR A 68 -5.19 -2.51 -14.71
C THR A 68 -4.68 -3.40 -13.59
N ASP A 69 -4.39 -4.66 -13.93
CA ASP A 69 -3.81 -5.63 -13.00
C ASP A 69 -2.36 -5.25 -12.67
N MET A 70 -2.05 -5.21 -11.38
CA MET A 70 -0.72 -5.00 -10.84
C MET A 70 -0.24 -6.36 -10.29
N PRO A 71 0.45 -7.19 -11.08
CA PRO A 71 0.76 -8.56 -10.70
C PRO A 71 1.61 -8.59 -9.43
N VAL A 72 1.14 -9.23 -8.36
CA VAL A 72 1.82 -9.25 -7.06
C VAL A 72 2.79 -10.42 -7.00
N THR A 73 4.02 -10.24 -7.49
CA THR A 73 5.10 -11.23 -7.33
C THR A 73 6.07 -10.83 -6.22
N VAL A 74 6.72 -11.80 -5.59
CA VAL A 74 7.73 -11.55 -4.54
C VAL A 74 8.86 -10.66 -5.06
N GLU A 75 9.32 -10.95 -6.28
CA GLU A 75 10.43 -10.26 -6.92
C GLU A 75 10.07 -8.80 -7.22
N ASP A 76 8.87 -8.57 -7.75
CA ASP A 76 8.40 -7.22 -8.05
C ASP A 76 8.15 -6.41 -6.76
N VAL A 77 7.55 -7.02 -5.74
CA VAL A 77 7.32 -6.36 -4.44
C VAL A 77 8.65 -6.01 -3.78
N LYS A 78 9.62 -6.94 -3.73
CA LYS A 78 10.97 -6.68 -3.18
C LYS A 78 11.68 -5.55 -3.90
N LYS A 79 11.53 -5.46 -5.22
CA LYS A 79 12.29 -4.54 -6.07
C LYS A 79 11.68 -3.14 -6.15
N TYR A 80 10.36 -3.05 -6.19
CA TYR A 80 9.68 -1.82 -6.60
C TYR A 80 8.77 -1.24 -5.52
N VAL A 81 8.50 -1.96 -4.43
CA VAL A 81 7.57 -1.52 -3.38
C VAL A 81 8.33 -1.21 -2.09
N THR A 82 8.04 -0.06 -1.48
CA THR A 82 8.52 0.30 -0.15
C THR A 82 7.35 0.75 0.71
N ILE A 83 7.30 0.27 1.95
CA ILE A 83 6.27 0.65 2.91
C ILE A 83 6.82 1.76 3.79
N TRP A 84 6.09 2.85 3.93
CA TRP A 84 6.46 3.99 4.75
C TRP A 84 5.45 4.21 5.87
N THR A 85 5.95 4.51 7.06
CA THR A 85 5.13 4.98 8.17
C THR A 85 5.97 5.86 9.08
N GLN A 86 5.40 6.98 9.55
CA GLN A 86 6.06 7.88 10.50
C GLN A 86 7.42 8.44 9.99
N GLY A 87 7.55 8.63 8.68
CA GLY A 87 8.79 9.11 8.06
C GLY A 87 9.88 8.08 7.86
N GLU A 88 9.63 6.82 8.22
CA GLU A 88 10.56 5.71 7.99
C GLU A 88 10.07 4.80 6.87
N GLY A 89 10.99 4.43 5.98
CA GLY A 89 10.75 3.51 4.87
C GLY A 89 11.33 2.13 5.16
N TYR A 90 10.53 1.10 4.92
CA TYR A 90 10.85 -0.30 5.10
C TYR A 90 10.71 -1.02 3.76
N SER A 91 11.82 -1.60 3.29
CA SER A 91 11.78 -2.57 2.21
C SER A 91 11.20 -3.89 2.71
N TYR A 92 10.83 -4.77 1.78
CA TYR A 92 10.39 -6.12 2.12
C TYR A 92 11.41 -6.87 3.00
N ASP A 93 12.68 -6.82 2.64
CA ASP A 93 13.75 -7.49 3.40
C ASP A 93 13.93 -6.87 4.79
N ASP A 94 13.69 -5.57 4.95
CA ASP A 94 13.71 -4.93 6.25
C ASP A 94 12.59 -5.46 7.17
N ILE A 95 11.44 -5.78 6.60
CA ILE A 95 10.27 -6.26 7.35
C ILE A 95 10.47 -7.73 7.74
N LEU A 96 10.71 -8.62 6.77
CA LEU A 96 10.70 -10.05 7.03
C LEU A 96 12.06 -10.66 7.39
N GLU A 97 13.14 -10.21 6.76
CA GLU A 97 14.45 -10.85 6.92
C GLU A 97 15.25 -10.22 8.06
N LYS A 98 15.17 -8.89 8.18
CA LYS A 98 15.95 -8.11 9.16
C LYS A 98 15.14 -7.69 10.37
N ASN A 99 13.82 -7.93 10.36
CA ASN A 99 12.92 -7.64 11.47
C ASN A 99 13.00 -6.18 11.98
N LYS A 100 13.31 -5.22 11.10
CA LYS A 100 13.50 -3.80 11.45
C LYS A 100 12.18 -3.09 11.73
N ALA A 101 11.08 -3.60 11.18
CA ALA A 101 9.75 -3.09 11.47
C ALA A 101 9.18 -3.63 12.79
N ALA A 102 9.86 -4.55 13.49
CA ALA A 102 9.41 -5.10 14.76
C ALA A 102 9.15 -4.02 15.81
N GLY A 103 8.01 -4.11 16.50
CA GLY A 103 7.60 -3.16 17.52
C GLY A 103 7.08 -1.82 16.99
N VAL A 104 7.17 -1.57 15.68
CA VAL A 104 6.58 -0.37 15.06
C VAL A 104 5.07 -0.40 15.29
N THR A 105 4.56 0.66 15.90
CA THR A 105 3.15 0.83 16.19
C THR A 105 2.58 1.96 15.36
N ILE A 106 1.59 1.65 14.52
CA ILE A 106 0.81 2.62 13.75
C ILE A 106 -0.39 3.04 14.62
N PRO A 107 -0.37 4.24 15.24
CA PRO A 107 -1.46 4.68 16.11
C PRO A 107 -2.74 4.93 15.32
N VAL A 108 -3.87 5.11 16.01
CA VAL A 108 -5.09 5.62 15.38
C VAL A 108 -4.84 7.05 14.87
N GLY A 109 -5.18 7.30 13.61
CA GLY A 109 -4.83 8.51 12.87
C GLY A 109 -3.44 8.46 12.21
N GLY A 110 -2.61 7.47 12.55
CA GLY A 110 -1.35 7.19 11.89
C GLY A 110 -1.55 6.76 10.44
N LYS A 111 -0.50 6.95 9.65
CA LYS A 111 -0.51 6.68 8.21
C LYS A 111 0.35 5.47 7.89
N LEU A 112 -0.10 4.71 6.90
CA LEU A 112 0.66 3.66 6.24
C LEU A 112 0.66 4.00 4.76
N THR A 113 1.85 4.11 4.19
CA THR A 113 2.04 4.60 2.84
C THR A 113 2.77 3.53 2.03
N LEU A 114 2.19 3.14 0.90
CA LEU A 114 2.86 2.31 -0.10
C LEU A 114 3.45 3.23 -1.17
N LEU A 115 4.75 3.12 -1.38
CA LEU A 115 5.46 3.72 -2.51
C LEU A 115 5.78 2.62 -3.51
N ILE A 116 5.20 2.72 -4.71
CA ILE A 116 5.37 1.77 -5.81
C ILE A 116 6.13 2.49 -6.93
N ASP A 117 7.32 1.99 -7.30
CA ASP A 117 8.10 2.54 -8.42
C ASP A 117 7.25 2.48 -9.70
N MET A 118 7.25 3.55 -10.50
CA MET A 118 6.54 3.56 -11.79
C MET A 118 7.10 2.53 -12.78
N ASP A 119 8.29 1.98 -12.54
CA ASP A 119 8.82 0.85 -13.32
C ASP A 119 8.20 -0.51 -12.93
N TYR A 120 7.32 -0.56 -11.91
CA TYR A 120 6.54 -1.75 -11.58
C TYR A 120 5.65 -2.16 -12.78
N PRO A 121 5.57 -3.47 -13.10
CA PRO A 121 4.75 -3.95 -14.22
C PRO A 121 3.29 -3.46 -14.15
N GLY A 122 2.84 -2.70 -15.15
CA GLY A 122 1.48 -2.15 -15.22
C GLY A 122 1.28 -0.78 -14.54
N ALA A 123 2.26 -0.26 -13.78
CA ALA A 123 2.10 1.00 -13.05
C ALA A 123 1.90 2.23 -13.95
N LYS A 124 2.64 2.34 -15.06
CA LYS A 124 2.52 3.45 -16.02
C LYS A 124 1.18 3.44 -16.75
N ASP A 125 0.62 2.26 -17.01
CA ASP A 125 -0.67 2.10 -17.66
C ASP A 125 -1.83 2.32 -16.67
N ALA A 126 -1.61 1.94 -15.40
CA ALA A 126 -2.54 2.18 -14.30
C ALA A 126 -2.71 3.66 -13.97
N VAL A 127 -1.66 4.48 -14.11
CA VAL A 127 -1.66 5.90 -13.75
C VAL A 127 -1.08 6.74 -14.88
N THR A 128 -1.97 7.31 -15.69
CA THR A 128 -1.63 8.07 -16.91
C THR A 128 -1.64 9.59 -16.76
N GLY A 129 -2.06 10.12 -15.60
CA GLY A 129 -2.11 11.57 -15.34
C GLY A 129 -3.03 11.93 -14.16
N PRO A 130 -3.35 13.22 -13.94
CA PRO A 130 -4.35 13.62 -12.96
C PRO A 130 -5.75 13.11 -13.33
N GLY A 131 -6.55 12.67 -12.36
CA GLY A 131 -7.87 12.11 -12.64
C GLY A 131 -8.54 11.38 -11.48
N GLU A 132 -9.70 10.78 -11.76
CA GLU A 132 -10.35 9.85 -10.83
C GLU A 132 -9.86 8.43 -11.09
N TYR A 133 -9.43 7.76 -10.04
CA TYR A 133 -8.90 6.40 -10.08
C TYR A 133 -9.70 5.51 -9.12
N GLU A 134 -9.88 4.24 -9.47
CA GLU A 134 -10.36 3.21 -8.55
C GLU A 134 -9.18 2.35 -8.13
N VAL A 135 -8.91 2.28 -6.82
CA VAL A 135 -7.94 1.35 -6.24
C VAL A 135 -8.75 0.20 -5.65
N ALA A 136 -8.50 -1.01 -6.15
CA ALA A 136 -9.12 -2.23 -5.69
C ALA A 136 -8.04 -3.17 -5.13
N VAL A 137 -8.25 -3.64 -3.91
CA VAL A 137 -7.43 -4.66 -3.27
C VAL A 137 -8.36 -5.80 -2.86
N ASP A 138 -8.15 -6.97 -3.43
CA ASP A 138 -8.86 -8.19 -3.09
C ASP A 138 -7.89 -9.11 -2.34
N VAL A 139 -8.22 -9.42 -1.08
CA VAL A 139 -7.44 -10.30 -0.21
C VAL A 139 -8.25 -11.56 0.08
N SER A 140 -7.78 -12.71 -0.39
CA SER A 140 -8.47 -14.01 -0.36
C SER A 140 -7.93 -14.94 0.72
N ILE A 141 -7.82 -14.49 1.98
CA ILE A 141 -7.48 -15.34 3.13
C ILE A 141 -8.75 -15.97 3.75
N ASP A 142 -8.62 -16.80 4.81
CA ASP A 142 -9.71 -17.51 5.53
C ASP A 142 -11.01 -16.72 5.72
N SER A 143 -10.92 -15.38 5.77
CA SER A 143 -12.05 -14.48 5.53
C SER A 143 -11.74 -13.53 4.37
N PRO A 144 -12.30 -13.74 3.17
CA PRO A 144 -11.99 -12.90 2.02
C PRO A 144 -12.48 -11.47 2.25
N MET A 145 -11.64 -10.51 1.89
CA MET A 145 -11.89 -9.09 2.00
C MET A 145 -11.66 -8.42 0.64
N SER A 146 -12.68 -7.73 0.14
CA SER A 146 -12.57 -6.88 -1.06
C SER A 146 -12.71 -5.43 -0.65
N VAL A 147 -11.67 -4.62 -0.93
CA VAL A 147 -11.66 -3.18 -0.68
C VAL A 147 -11.58 -2.47 -2.01
N LYS A 148 -12.63 -1.71 -2.36
CA LYS A 148 -12.65 -0.83 -3.53
C LYS A 148 -12.85 0.61 -3.09
N VAL A 149 -11.89 1.47 -3.42
CA VAL A 149 -11.90 2.88 -3.02
C VAL A 149 -11.67 3.76 -4.25
N LYS A 150 -12.50 4.81 -4.36
CA LYS A 150 -12.30 5.86 -5.36
C LYS A 150 -11.33 6.88 -4.81
N ALA A 151 -10.26 7.12 -5.55
CA ALA A 151 -9.25 8.14 -5.28
C ALA A 151 -9.28 9.21 -6.37
N ASN A 152 -8.84 10.42 -6.04
CA ASN A 152 -8.66 11.51 -6.96
C ASN A 152 -7.19 11.92 -6.92
N LEU A 153 -6.50 11.63 -8.01
CA LEU A 153 -5.10 11.98 -8.22
C LEU A 153 -5.05 13.42 -8.72
N LYS A 154 -4.78 14.35 -7.79
CA LYS A 154 -4.56 15.76 -8.10
C LYS A 154 -3.08 16.12 -8.10
N ASP A 155 -2.36 15.54 -7.16
CA ASP A 155 -0.94 15.78 -6.97
C ASP A 155 -0.16 14.80 -7.86
N TYR A 156 0.33 15.33 -8.98
CA TYR A 156 1.08 14.58 -9.98
C TYR A 156 2.50 15.15 -10.09
N GLU A 157 3.50 14.29 -9.90
CA GLU A 157 4.93 14.63 -9.89
C GLU A 157 5.33 15.67 -8.83
N VAL A 158 4.71 15.60 -7.65
CA VAL A 158 5.12 16.43 -6.50
C VAL A 158 6.31 15.81 -5.77
N ASP A 159 7.14 16.60 -5.10
CA ASP A 159 8.26 16.05 -4.32
C ASP A 159 7.76 15.17 -3.17
N PHE A 160 8.44 14.04 -2.95
CA PHE A 160 8.13 13.15 -1.84
C PHE A 160 8.50 13.79 -0.50
N ASP A 161 7.52 13.89 0.41
CA ASP A 161 7.71 14.36 1.78
C ASP A 161 7.55 13.18 2.76
N PRO A 162 8.66 12.69 3.37
CA PRO A 162 8.60 11.64 4.38
C PRO A 162 7.72 11.99 5.59
N SER A 163 7.60 13.27 5.94
CA SER A 163 6.78 13.69 7.09
C SER A 163 5.28 13.50 6.88
N ASP A 164 4.86 13.33 5.61
CA ASP A 164 3.48 13.00 5.21
C ASP A 164 3.25 11.49 5.14
N THR A 165 4.07 10.64 5.77
CA THR A 165 3.95 9.16 5.74
C THR A 165 3.63 8.50 7.06
#